data_AF-A0A661LZD8-F1
#
_entry.id   AF-A0A661LZD8-F1
#
_cell.length_a   1.000
_cell.length_b   1.000
_cell.length_c   1.000
_cell.angle_alpha   90.00
_cell.angle_beta   90.00
_cell.angle_gamma   90.00
#
_symmetry.space_group_name_H-M   'P 1'
#
loop_
_entity.id
_entity.type
_entity.pdbx_description
1 polymer ?
#
loop_
_entity_poly.entity_id
_entity_poly.type
_entity_poly.pdbx_seq_one_letter_code
_entity_poly.pdbx_strand_id
1 'polypeptide(L)' 'MLKIMCKERGAKFQVVPKEFAGDNGAMIGWTGILAYKSGQKPLALQKAEIMPRWRTDDVEISWL' A
#
# COMPACT_ATOMS: atom_id res chain seq x y z
N MET A 1 12.62 12.47 16.18
CA MET A 1 11.32 12.68 16.87
C MET A 1 10.46 11.41 16.90
N LEU A 2 10.01 10.86 15.76
CA LEU A 2 9.12 9.68 15.72
C LEU A 2 9.68 8.42 16.42
N LYS A 3 10.96 8.09 16.21
CA LYS A 3 11.62 6.94 16.86
C LYS A 3 11.58 7.00 18.39
N ILE A 4 11.72 8.20 18.97
CA ILE A 4 11.68 8.41 20.43
C ILE A 4 10.25 8.22 20.94
N MET A 5 9.27 8.84 20.27
CA MET A 5 7.85 8.72 20.59
C MET A 5 7.38 7.26 20.62
N CYS A 6 7.77 6.45 19.62
CA CYS A 6 7.44 5.02 19.58
C CYS A 6 8.09 4.24 20.73
N LYS A 7 9.37 4.51 21.03
CA LYS A 7 10.10 3.85 22.12
C LYS A 7 9.43 4.09 23.48
N GLU A 8 9.02 5.33 23.76
CA GLU A 8 8.34 5.70 25.01
C GLU A 8 6.97 5.03 25.19
N ARG A 9 6.33 4.60 24.09
CA ARG A 9 5.01 3.93 24.10
C ARG A 9 5.09 2.41 23.90
N GLY A 10 6.28 1.83 23.89
CA GLY A 10 6.46 0.40 23.62
C GLY A 10 6.13 -0.01 22.18
N ALA A 11 6.05 0.93 21.23
CA ALA A 11 5.76 0.68 19.83
C ALA A 11 7.03 0.46 19.00
N LYS A 12 6.93 -0.29 17.91
CA LYS A 12 8.02 -0.47 16.93
C LYS A 12 8.01 0.69 15.92
N PHE A 13 9.19 1.24 15.63
CA PHE A 13 9.38 2.22 14.57
C PHE A 13 10.19 1.59 13.43
N GLN A 14 9.69 1.69 12.20
CA GLN A 14 10.32 1.17 11.00
C GLN A 14 10.30 2.23 9.90
N VAL A 15 11.31 2.20 9.04
CA VAL A 15 11.42 3.04 7.85
C VAL A 15 11.89 2.18 6.69
N VAL A 16 11.44 2.53 5.48
CA VAL A 16 11.92 1.91 4.24
C VAL A 16 13.18 2.64 3.73
N PRO A 17 13.99 2.00 2.87
CA PRO A 17 15.03 2.68 2.10
C PRO A 17 14.47 3.92 1.38
N LYS A 18 15.32 4.93 1.15
CA LYS A 18 14.90 6.26 0.68
C LYS A 18 14.24 6.19 -0.70
N GLU A 19 14.73 5.31 -1.56
CA GLU A 19 14.20 5.02 -2.90
C GLU A 19 12.76 4.49 -2.89
N PHE A 20 12.29 3.92 -1.77
CA PHE A 20 10.93 3.42 -1.61
C PHE A 20 10.05 4.32 -0.73
N ALA A 21 10.59 5.40 -0.18
CA ALA A 21 9.88 6.28 0.75
C ALA A 21 8.99 7.33 0.05
N GLY A 22 9.36 7.76 -1.16
CA GLY A 22 8.56 8.67 -1.99
C GLY A 22 7.70 7.91 -3.00
N ASP A 23 7.03 8.64 -3.90
CA ASP A 23 6.22 8.03 -4.95
C ASP A 23 7.10 7.21 -5.90
N ASN A 24 6.78 5.93 -6.03
CA ASN A 24 7.54 5.01 -6.87
C ASN A 24 6.64 3.94 -7.49
N GLY A 25 7.05 3.39 -8.64
CA GLY A 25 6.31 2.31 -9.29
C GLY A 25 6.37 0.97 -8.55
N ALA A 26 7.38 0.77 -7.69
CA ALA A 26 7.59 -0.49 -6.98
C ALA A 26 6.47 -0.76 -5.95
N MET A 27 6.02 0.26 -5.20
CA MET A 27 4.90 0.11 -4.26
C MET A 27 3.58 -0.22 -4.97
N ILE A 28 3.34 0.35 -6.16
CA ILE A 28 2.15 0.06 -6.97
C ILE A 28 2.20 -1.38 -7.48
N GLY A 29 3.33 -1.79 -8.07
CA GLY A 29 3.53 -3.14 -8.58
C GLY A 29 3.46 -4.20 -7.48
N TRP A 30 4.07 -3.95 -6.32
CA TRP A 30 4.06 -4.88 -5.19
C TRP A 30 2.66 -5.07 -4.61
N THR A 31 1.91 -4.00 -4.38
CA THR A 31 0.51 -4.09 -3.91
C THR A 31 -0.35 -4.84 -4.92
N GLY A 32 -0.17 -4.60 -6.22
CA GLY A 32 -0.85 -5.35 -7.27
C GLY A 32 -0.53 -6.85 -7.26
N ILE A 33 0.74 -7.22 -7.02
CA ILE A 33 1.15 -8.62 -6.85
C ILE A 33 0.49 -9.26 -5.63
N LEU A 34 0.42 -8.57 -4.49
CA LEU A 34 -0.25 -9.06 -3.28
C LEU A 34 -1.73 -9.31 -3.53
N ALA A 35 -2.43 -8.33 -4.11
CA ALA A 35 -3.82 -8.43 -4.52
C ALA A 35 -4.04 -9.66 -5.44
N TYR A 36 -3.29 -9.75 -6.53
CA TYR A 36 -3.41 -10.87 -7.48
C TYR A 36 -3.17 -12.23 -6.82
N LYS A 37 -2.12 -12.36 -6.00
CA LYS A 37 -1.79 -13.61 -5.29
C LYS A 37 -2.84 -14.02 -4.26
N SER A 38 -3.58 -13.06 -3.71
CA SER A 38 -4.71 -13.34 -2.80
C SER A 38 -6.00 -13.76 -3.52
N GLY A 39 -5.99 -13.85 -4.85
CA GLY A 39 -7.15 -14.26 -5.65
C GLY A 39 -8.01 -13.12 -6.18
N GLN A 40 -7.65 -11.85 -5.93
CA GLN A 40 -8.30 -10.73 -6.58
C GLN A 40 -8.00 -10.76 -8.08
N LYS A 41 -9.06 -10.76 -8.89
CA LYS A 41 -8.94 -10.77 -10.34
C LYS A 41 -8.64 -9.36 -10.85
N PRO A 42 -7.71 -9.20 -11.80
CA PRO A 42 -7.48 -7.92 -12.44
C PRO A 42 -8.76 -7.37 -13.07
N LEU A 43 -8.94 -6.06 -12.98
CA LEU A 43 -10.03 -5.38 -13.65
C LEU A 43 -9.85 -5.50 -15.17
N ALA A 44 -10.94 -5.75 -15.89
CA ALA A 44 -10.92 -5.68 -17.35
C ALA A 44 -10.51 -4.28 -17.79
N LEU A 45 -9.61 -4.17 -18.76
CA LEU A 45 -9.06 -2.87 -19.20
C LEU A 45 -10.15 -1.88 -19.62
N GLN A 46 -11.25 -2.36 -20.21
CA GLN A 46 -12.39 -1.52 -20.62
C GLN A 46 -13.16 -0.92 -19.44
N LYS A 47 -12.98 -1.48 -18.24
CA LYS A 47 -13.58 -1.00 -16.99
C LYS A 47 -12.58 -0.21 -16.14
N ALA A 48 -11.32 -0.13 -16.56
CA ALA A 48 -10.30 0.59 -15.81
C ALA A 48 -10.54 2.09 -15.93
N GLU A 49 -10.90 2.71 -14.81
CA GLU A 49 -11.17 4.13 -14.71
C GLU A 49 -10.20 4.78 -13.72
N ILE A 50 -9.93 6.07 -13.93
CA ILE A 50 -9.19 6.87 -12.96
C ILE A 50 -10.16 7.21 -11.84
N MET A 51 -9.73 7.02 -10.59
CA MET A 51 -10.48 7.41 -9.40
C MET A 51 -9.78 8.58 -8.68
N PRO A 52 -10.03 9.86 -9.06
CA PRO A 52 -9.32 11.01 -8.48
C PRO A 52 -9.58 11.22 -6.98
N ARG A 53 -10.63 10.59 -6.45
CA ARG A 53 -11.06 10.67 -5.04
C ARG A 53 -11.14 9.29 -4.40
N TRP A 54 -10.26 8.37 -4.81
CA TRP A 54 -10.23 7.01 -4.27
C TRP A 54 -10.00 7.02 -2.76
N ARG A 55 -10.93 6.50 -1.98
CA ARG A 55 -10.78 6.44 -0.53
C ARG A 55 -10.05 5.16 -0.12
N THR A 56 -9.31 5.24 0.98
CA THR A 56 -8.56 4.11 1.53
C THR A 56 -9.47 2.99 2.05
N ASP A 57 -10.67 3.32 2.51
CA ASP A 57 -11.67 2.39 3.06
C ASP A 57 -12.59 1.78 2.00
N ASP A 58 -12.52 2.23 0.75
CA ASP A 58 -13.21 1.62 -0.39
C ASP A 58 -12.47 0.36 -0.91
N VAL A 59 -11.25 0.11 -0.43
CA VAL A 59 -10.39 -0.99 -0.89
C VAL A 59 -10.57 -2.22 -0.01
N GLU A 60 -11.06 -3.31 -0.59
CA GLU A 60 -11.05 -4.61 0.06
C GLU A 60 -9.62 -5.18 0.12
N ILE A 61 -9.14 -5.49 1.32
CA ILE A 61 -7.81 -6.04 1.57
C ILE A 61 -7.92 -7.56 1.75
N SER A 62 -7.58 -8.33 0.72
CA SER A 62 -7.67 -9.79 0.72
C SER A 62 -6.34 -10.51 0.99
N TRP A 63 -5.24 -9.76 1.17
CA TRP A 63 -3.87 -10.28 1.31
C TRP A 63 -3.31 -10.18 2.75
N LEU A 64 -4.19 -10.15 3.75
CA LEU A 64 -3.82 -10.24 5.18
C LEU A 64 -3.43 -11.67 5.58
#